data_AF-A0AAU7Z491-F1
#
_entry.id   AF-A0AAU7Z491-F1
#
_cell.length_a   1.000
_cell.length_b   1.000
_cell.length_c   1.000
_cell.angle_alpha   90.00
_cell.angle_beta   90.00
_cell.angle_gamma   90.00
#
_symmetry.space_group_name_H-M   'P 1'
#
loop_
_entity.id
_entity.type
_entity.pdbx_description
1 polymer ?
#
loop_
_entity_poly.entity_id
_entity_poly.type
_entity_poly.pdbx_seq_one_letter_code
_entity_poly.pdbx_strand_id
1 'polypeptide(L)'
;MKKSTQWMCCAMLGIAATLLPAKAKAVTDDDKKFLATAAQSDQNEIALSQLAEQKATNPAVKAFADKMVKEHTQMTESMKPFADSWGLAAPTGPDPDHQKELDKLNGLSGNDFDKEYMDQMVTDHSKALSAFTTEAKDTKDVKFRTAVIKGKTAVAAHKNMAYDLKKKL
;
A
#
# COMPACT_ATOMS: atom_id res chain seq x y z
N MET A 1 -3.52 -79.44 18.66
CA MET A 1 -3.23 -79.91 17.28
C MET A 1 -3.44 -78.75 16.32
N LYS A 2 -2.46 -78.52 15.45
CA LYS A 2 -2.35 -77.41 14.48
C LYS A 2 -3.54 -77.39 13.51
N LYS A 3 -3.95 -76.20 13.05
CA LYS A 3 -3.89 -75.82 11.62
C LYS A 3 -4.08 -74.30 11.43
N SER A 4 -3.07 -73.74 10.78
CA SER A 4 -2.98 -72.40 10.21
C SER A 4 -3.81 -72.33 8.92
N THR A 5 -4.46 -71.22 8.65
CA THR A 5 -4.77 -70.80 7.28
C THR A 5 -4.54 -69.29 7.14
N GLN A 6 -3.72 -68.97 6.15
CA GLN A 6 -3.13 -67.67 5.85
C GLN A 6 -3.88 -67.02 4.66
N TRP A 7 -4.12 -65.72 4.78
CA TRP A 7 -4.18 -64.67 3.75
C TRP A 7 -5.17 -64.75 2.57
N MET A 8 -5.90 -63.64 2.37
CA MET A 8 -6.00 -63.04 1.03
C MET A 8 -6.17 -61.52 1.11
N CYS A 9 -5.16 -60.82 0.60
CA CYS A 9 -5.14 -59.38 0.36
C CYS A 9 -6.20 -58.99 -0.68
N CYS A 10 -7.07 -58.04 -0.33
CA CYS A 10 -7.70 -57.16 -1.30
C CYS A 10 -7.15 -55.75 -1.09
N ALA A 11 -6.18 -55.38 -1.91
CA ALA A 11 -5.64 -54.03 -1.97
C ALA A 11 -6.70 -53.09 -2.56
N MET A 12 -7.33 -52.27 -1.73
CA MET A 12 -7.95 -51.03 -2.20
C MET A 12 -6.82 -50.01 -2.41
N LEU A 13 -6.43 -49.82 -3.67
CA LEU A 13 -5.61 -48.69 -4.10
C LEU A 13 -6.44 -47.41 -3.99
N GLY A 14 -6.49 -46.85 -2.78
CA GLY A 14 -6.91 -45.47 -2.56
C GLY A 14 -5.85 -44.55 -3.14
N ILE A 15 -6.14 -43.91 -4.26
CA ILE A 15 -5.33 -42.79 -4.77
C ILE A 15 -5.56 -41.62 -3.80
N ALA A 16 -4.72 -41.52 -2.78
CA ALA A 16 -4.59 -40.31 -2.00
C ALA A 16 -3.95 -39.25 -2.90
N ALA A 17 -4.78 -38.43 -3.54
CA ALA A 17 -4.32 -37.20 -4.18
C ALA A 17 -3.79 -36.28 -3.07
N THR A 18 -2.49 -36.35 -2.81
CA THR A 18 -1.80 -35.38 -1.96
C THR A 18 -1.92 -34.02 -2.65
N LEU A 19 -2.85 -33.19 -2.17
CA LEU A 19 -2.84 -31.75 -2.44
C LEU A 19 -1.52 -31.22 -1.88
N LEU A 20 -0.50 -31.12 -2.73
CA LEU A 20 0.72 -30.40 -2.39
C LEU A 20 0.29 -28.97 -2.06
N PRO A 21 0.64 -28.43 -0.88
CA PRO A 21 0.40 -27.01 -0.62
C PRO A 21 1.12 -26.24 -1.71
N ALA A 22 0.37 -25.40 -2.44
CA ALA A 22 0.95 -24.51 -3.43
C ALA A 22 2.07 -23.73 -2.72
N LYS A 23 3.34 -24.00 -3.08
CA LYS A 23 4.47 -23.25 -2.56
C LYS A 23 4.17 -21.77 -2.81
N ALA A 24 4.14 -20.97 -1.74
CA ALA A 24 4.11 -19.53 -1.86
C ALA A 24 5.24 -19.15 -2.84
N LYS A 25 4.88 -18.47 -3.94
CA LYS A 25 5.88 -18.05 -4.92
C LYS A 25 6.81 -17.06 -4.23
N ALA A 26 8.12 -17.18 -4.47
CA ALA A 26 9.12 -16.36 -3.83
C ALA A 26 8.90 -14.87 -4.16
N VAL A 27 9.09 -14.02 -3.15
CA VAL A 27 9.19 -12.56 -3.31
C VAL A 27 10.30 -12.20 -4.29
N THR A 28 10.04 -11.23 -5.15
CA THR A 28 10.98 -10.68 -6.14
C THR A 28 11.60 -9.38 -5.65
N ASP A 29 12.71 -8.97 -6.28
CA ASP A 29 13.31 -7.66 -5.98
C ASP A 29 12.40 -6.49 -6.40
N ASP A 30 11.56 -6.69 -7.41
CA ASP A 30 10.53 -5.72 -7.81
C ASP A 30 9.46 -5.56 -6.72
N ASP A 31 8.96 -6.65 -6.14
CA ASP A 31 8.00 -6.58 -5.02
C ASP A 31 8.59 -5.77 -3.84
N LYS A 32 9.87 -6.02 -3.51
CA LYS A 32 10.58 -5.31 -2.45
C LYS A 32 10.75 -3.83 -2.77
N LYS A 33 11.13 -3.50 -4.00
CA LYS A 33 11.31 -2.12 -4.46
C LYS A 33 10.00 -1.37 -4.43
N PHE A 34 8.91 -2.00 -4.90
CA PHE A 34 7.58 -1.44 -4.82
C PHE A 34 7.20 -1.15 -3.37
N LEU A 35 7.36 -2.13 -2.47
CA LEU A 35 6.96 -1.97 -1.07
C LEU A 35 7.76 -0.87 -0.36
N ALA A 36 9.07 -0.80 -0.59
CA ALA A 36 9.90 0.28 -0.06
C ALA A 36 9.45 1.66 -0.58
N THR A 37 9.11 1.76 -1.87
CA THR A 37 8.61 3.00 -2.49
C THR A 37 7.24 3.39 -1.92
N ALA A 38 6.32 2.43 -1.78
CA ALA A 38 5.00 2.68 -1.21
C ALA A 38 5.09 3.14 0.25
N ALA A 39 5.95 2.51 1.05
CA ALA A 39 6.17 2.92 2.44
C ALA A 39 6.75 4.34 2.54
N GLN A 40 7.65 4.73 1.65
CA GLN A 40 8.16 6.12 1.59
C GLN A 40 7.06 7.09 1.18
N SER A 41 6.23 6.75 0.19
CA SER A 41 5.08 7.56 -0.23
C SER A 41 4.11 7.81 0.93
N ASP A 42 3.80 6.79 1.73
CA ASP A 42 2.96 6.94 2.92
C ASP A 42 3.52 7.97 3.90
N GLN A 43 4.83 7.88 4.23
CA GLN A 43 5.44 8.84 5.16
C GLN A 43 5.47 10.27 4.60
N ASN A 44 5.70 10.41 3.30
CA ASN A 44 5.65 11.69 2.62
C ASN A 44 4.25 12.31 2.72
N GLU A 45 3.21 11.55 2.34
CA GLU A 45 1.84 12.03 2.27
C GLU A 45 1.24 12.26 3.66
N ILE A 46 1.63 11.46 4.67
CA ILE A 46 1.31 11.72 6.08
C ILE A 46 1.89 13.06 6.53
N ALA A 47 3.18 13.32 6.28
CA ALA A 47 3.82 14.55 6.74
C ALA A 47 3.19 15.79 6.06
N LEU A 48 2.98 15.74 4.75
CA LEU A 48 2.29 16.81 4.00
C LEU A 48 0.88 17.06 4.55
N SER A 49 0.15 16.00 4.86
CA SER A 49 -1.22 16.10 5.34
C SER A 49 -1.31 16.59 6.78
N GLN A 50 -0.37 16.23 7.66
CA GLN A 50 -0.27 16.80 9.01
C GLN A 50 -0.03 18.31 8.99
N LEU A 51 0.74 18.82 8.01
CA LEU A 51 0.89 20.26 7.80
C LEU A 51 -0.43 20.88 7.33
N ALA A 52 -1.15 20.22 6.42
CA ALA A 52 -2.44 20.67 5.92
C ALA A 52 -3.54 20.69 7.00
N GLU A 53 -3.56 19.74 7.94
CA GLU A 53 -4.45 19.79 9.10
C GLU A 53 -4.27 21.08 9.91
N GLN A 54 -3.05 21.62 9.96
CA GLN A 54 -2.73 22.83 10.72
C GLN A 54 -3.00 24.11 9.92
N LYS A 55 -2.68 24.11 8.62
CA LYS A 55 -2.63 25.34 7.80
C LYS A 55 -3.77 25.51 6.81
N ALA A 56 -4.47 24.43 6.43
CA ALA A 56 -5.54 24.52 5.45
C ALA A 56 -6.67 25.43 5.93
N THR A 57 -7.14 26.30 5.05
CA THR A 57 -8.21 27.26 5.37
C THR A 57 -9.57 26.78 4.88
N ASN A 58 -9.60 26.00 3.81
CA ASN A 58 -10.81 25.37 3.33
C ASN A 58 -11.17 24.14 4.19
N PRO A 59 -12.38 24.09 4.79
CA PRO A 59 -12.79 22.95 5.62
C PRO A 59 -12.76 21.60 4.90
N ALA A 60 -13.01 21.56 3.59
CA ALA A 60 -12.96 20.33 2.81
C ALA A 60 -11.52 19.86 2.57
N VAL A 61 -10.56 20.77 2.42
CA VAL A 61 -9.13 20.45 2.31
C VAL A 61 -8.61 19.92 3.66
N LYS A 62 -9.01 20.55 4.77
CA LYS A 62 -8.67 20.07 6.11
C LYS A 62 -9.24 18.67 6.40
N ALA A 63 -10.49 18.41 6.00
CA ALA A 63 -11.09 17.08 6.14
C ALA A 63 -10.43 16.03 5.22
N PHE A 64 -9.98 16.43 4.03
CA PHE A 64 -9.19 15.57 3.15
C PHE A 64 -7.85 15.21 3.82
N ALA A 65 -7.15 16.19 4.41
CA ALA A 65 -5.88 15.97 5.09
C ALA A 65 -5.99 14.98 6.27
N ASP A 66 -6.99 15.13 7.14
CA ASP A 66 -7.28 14.18 8.24
C ASP A 66 -7.48 12.74 7.71
N LYS A 67 -8.27 12.61 6.63
CA LYS A 67 -8.45 11.33 5.95
C LYS A 67 -7.12 10.77 5.46
N MET A 68 -6.25 11.58 4.87
CA MET A 68 -4.97 11.11 4.36
C MET A 68 -4.06 10.60 5.47
N VAL A 69 -3.92 11.35 6.57
CA VAL A 69 -3.13 10.90 7.73
C VAL A 69 -3.63 9.54 8.22
N LYS A 70 -4.94 9.40 8.41
CA LYS A 70 -5.56 8.16 8.90
C LYS A 70 -5.37 6.98 7.95
N GLU A 71 -5.72 7.16 6.67
CA GLU A 71 -5.79 6.04 5.73
C GLU A 71 -4.39 5.61 5.24
N HIS A 72 -3.42 6.52 5.13
CA HIS A 72 -2.02 6.14 4.87
C HIS A 72 -1.37 5.46 6.07
N THR A 73 -1.65 5.91 7.31
CA THR A 73 -1.17 5.21 8.51
C THR A 73 -1.67 3.76 8.53
N GLN A 74 -2.97 3.56 8.23
CA GLN A 74 -3.56 2.22 8.13
C GLN A 74 -2.96 1.40 6.98
N MET A 75 -2.63 2.03 5.84
CA MET A 75 -1.97 1.35 4.74
C MET A 75 -0.56 0.87 5.13
N THR A 76 0.24 1.74 5.74
CA THR A 76 1.56 1.41 6.29
C THR A 76 1.48 0.23 7.26
N GLU A 77 0.56 0.26 8.23
CA GLU A 77 0.34 -0.83 9.18
C GLU A 77 -0.02 -2.15 8.48
N SER A 78 -0.88 -2.09 7.46
CA SER A 78 -1.31 -3.29 6.72
C SER A 78 -0.19 -3.91 5.87
N MET A 79 0.79 -3.11 5.46
CA MET A 79 1.92 -3.53 4.63
C MET A 79 3.15 -3.94 5.46
N LYS A 80 3.22 -3.51 6.73
CA LYS A 80 4.33 -3.80 7.65
C LYS A 80 4.71 -5.28 7.73
N PRO A 81 3.78 -6.26 7.79
CA PRO A 81 4.17 -7.67 7.88
C PRO A 81 4.97 -8.16 6.67
N PHE A 82 4.72 -7.62 5.47
CA PHE A 82 5.49 -7.95 4.28
C PHE A 82 6.90 -7.33 4.36
N ALA A 83 6.99 -6.07 4.78
CA ALA A 83 8.27 -5.37 4.92
C ALA A 83 9.19 -6.08 5.93
N ASP A 84 8.65 -6.44 7.10
CA ASP A 84 9.36 -7.19 8.14
C ASP A 84 9.82 -8.56 7.61
N SER A 85 8.93 -9.30 6.94
CA SER A 85 9.25 -10.63 6.38
C SER A 85 10.31 -10.57 5.28
N TRP A 86 10.48 -9.42 4.62
CA TRP A 86 11.40 -9.25 3.50
C TRP A 86 12.68 -8.50 3.88
N GLY A 87 12.83 -8.13 5.15
CA GLY A 87 14.00 -7.42 5.68
C GLY A 87 14.09 -5.97 5.20
N LEU A 88 12.95 -5.32 4.93
CA LEU A 88 12.90 -3.91 4.54
C LEU A 88 12.80 -3.03 5.78
N ALA A 89 13.63 -1.98 5.83
CA ALA A 89 13.54 -0.97 6.87
C ALA A 89 12.38 -0.01 6.60
N ALA A 90 11.67 0.38 7.66
CA ALA A 90 10.66 1.42 7.57
C ALA A 90 11.33 2.81 7.43
N PRO A 91 10.82 3.67 6.54
CA PRO A 91 11.25 5.06 6.48
C PRO A 91 10.88 5.80 7.77
N THR A 92 11.72 6.74 8.19
CA THR A 92 11.56 7.49 9.46
C THR A 92 11.00 8.88 9.27
N GLY A 93 10.65 9.26 8.05
CA GLY A 93 10.19 10.59 7.68
C GLY A 93 10.13 10.78 6.16
N PRO A 94 9.83 12.00 5.72
CA PRO A 94 9.75 12.31 4.30
C PRO A 94 11.13 12.21 3.63
N ASP A 95 11.12 11.87 2.34
CA ASP A 95 12.33 11.91 1.52
C ASP A 95 12.76 13.38 1.23
N PRO A 96 13.98 13.61 0.70
CA PRO A 96 14.48 14.96 0.48
C PRO A 96 13.64 15.83 -0.47
N ASP A 97 12.92 15.23 -1.41
CA ASP A 97 12.09 16.00 -2.34
C ASP A 97 10.76 16.40 -1.69
N HIS A 98 10.15 15.51 -0.90
CA HIS A 98 8.95 15.85 -0.13
C HIS A 98 9.27 16.74 1.08
N GLN A 99 10.50 16.72 1.59
CA GLN A 99 10.95 17.72 2.56
C GLN A 99 10.97 19.13 1.95
N LYS A 100 11.44 19.29 0.71
CA LYS A 100 11.37 20.58 0.01
C LYS A 100 9.92 21.02 -0.23
N GLU A 101 9.03 20.07 -0.53
CA GLU A 101 7.61 20.37 -0.71
C GLU A 101 6.94 20.80 0.60
N LEU A 102 7.28 20.15 1.72
CA LEU A 102 6.89 20.60 3.06
C LEU A 102 7.36 22.03 3.34
N ASP A 103 8.61 22.34 3.04
CA ASP A 103 9.17 23.68 3.26
C ASP A 103 8.45 24.73 2.40
N LYS A 104 8.18 24.40 1.13
CA LYS A 104 7.40 25.24 0.20
C LYS A 104 5.99 25.48 0.73
N LEU A 105 5.23 24.42 1.04
CA LEU A 105 3.88 24.53 1.60
C LEU A 105 3.87 25.34 2.89
N ASN A 106 4.87 25.18 3.75
CA ASN A 106 4.93 25.93 4.99
C ASN A 106 5.10 27.45 4.77
N GLY A 107 5.71 27.86 3.66
CA GLY A 107 5.79 29.26 3.24
C GLY A 107 4.47 29.82 2.67
N LEU A 108 3.50 28.96 2.35
CA LEU A 108 2.20 29.37 1.80
C LEU A 108 1.14 29.54 2.90
N SER A 109 0.06 30.23 2.54
CA SER A 109 -1.10 30.43 3.41
C SER A 109 -2.40 30.60 2.60
N GLY A 110 -3.54 30.43 3.27
CA GLY A 110 -4.85 30.64 2.64
C GLY A 110 -5.09 29.76 1.43
N ASN A 111 -5.70 30.33 0.39
CA ASN A 111 -6.05 29.58 -0.81
C ASN A 111 -4.83 29.08 -1.59
N ASP A 112 -3.68 29.77 -1.51
CA ASP A 112 -2.45 29.34 -2.18
C ASP A 112 -1.90 28.07 -1.53
N PHE A 113 -1.97 27.97 -0.19
CA PHE A 113 -1.65 26.74 0.53
C PHE A 113 -2.59 25.61 0.12
N ASP A 114 -3.91 25.86 0.16
CA ASP A 114 -4.92 24.85 -0.15
C ASP A 114 -4.73 24.30 -1.57
N LYS A 115 -4.46 25.17 -2.56
CA LYS A 115 -4.20 24.77 -3.95
C LYS A 115 -2.95 23.95 -4.12
N GLU A 116 -1.82 24.41 -3.56
CA GLU A 116 -0.55 23.71 -3.71
C GLU A 116 -0.61 22.31 -3.08
N TYR A 117 -1.21 22.20 -1.88
CA TYR A 117 -1.37 20.91 -1.24
C TYR A 117 -2.23 19.96 -2.09
N MET A 118 -3.37 20.42 -2.62
CA MET A 118 -4.19 19.57 -3.48
C MET A 118 -3.50 19.20 -4.80
N ASP A 119 -2.69 20.11 -5.37
CA ASP A 119 -1.89 19.86 -6.57
C ASP A 119 -0.86 18.75 -6.35
N GLN A 120 -0.16 18.80 -5.22
CA GLN A 120 0.79 17.78 -4.82
C GLN A 120 0.09 16.43 -4.61
N MET A 121 -1.05 16.41 -3.91
CA MET A 121 -1.82 15.18 -3.68
C MET A 121 -2.29 14.54 -5.00
N VAL A 122 -2.75 15.31 -5.98
CA VAL A 122 -3.10 14.76 -7.31
C VAL A 122 -1.87 14.15 -8.00
N THR A 123 -0.72 14.79 -7.88
CA THR A 123 0.53 14.37 -8.51
C THR A 123 1.04 13.06 -7.92
N ASP A 124 1.14 12.98 -6.60
CA ASP A 124 1.70 11.80 -5.91
C ASP A 124 0.76 10.61 -6.02
N HIS A 125 -0.54 10.79 -5.79
CA HIS A 125 -1.51 9.72 -5.98
C HIS A 125 -1.58 9.22 -7.44
N SER A 126 -1.27 10.07 -8.43
CA SER A 126 -1.16 9.62 -9.83
C SER A 126 0.04 8.70 -10.06
N LYS A 127 1.20 9.03 -9.48
CA LYS A 127 2.41 8.19 -9.53
C LYS A 127 2.18 6.88 -8.77
N ALA A 128 1.66 6.97 -7.55
CA ALA A 128 1.33 5.82 -6.72
C ALA A 128 0.33 4.89 -7.44
N LEU A 129 -0.74 5.42 -8.03
CA LEU A 129 -1.72 4.60 -8.75
C LEU A 129 -1.09 3.81 -9.91
N SER A 130 -0.11 4.40 -10.59
CA SER A 130 0.66 3.71 -11.63
C SER A 130 1.49 2.58 -11.03
N ALA A 131 2.26 2.85 -9.97
CA ALA A 131 3.07 1.85 -9.29
C ALA A 131 2.23 0.67 -8.75
N PHE A 132 1.15 0.97 -8.03
CA PHE A 132 0.20 -0.03 -7.52
C PHE A 132 -0.47 -0.85 -8.63
N THR A 133 -0.73 -0.23 -9.79
CA THR A 133 -1.32 -0.93 -10.94
C THR A 133 -0.34 -1.93 -11.55
N THR A 134 0.92 -1.52 -11.72
CA THR A 134 2.00 -2.39 -12.21
C THR A 134 2.21 -3.54 -11.25
N GLU A 135 2.35 -3.26 -9.96
CA GLU A 135 2.60 -4.27 -8.94
C GLU A 135 1.46 -5.29 -8.85
N ALA A 136 0.20 -4.84 -8.84
CA ALA A 136 -0.96 -5.72 -8.77
C ALA A 136 -1.02 -6.72 -9.95
N LYS A 137 -0.46 -6.33 -11.11
CA LYS A 137 -0.36 -7.18 -12.29
C LYS A 137 0.82 -8.15 -12.17
N ASP A 138 1.97 -7.67 -11.71
CA ASP A 138 3.24 -8.35 -11.86
C ASP A 138 3.55 -9.30 -10.69
N THR A 139 3.24 -8.89 -9.45
CA THR A 139 3.57 -9.67 -8.24
C THR A 139 3.04 -11.09 -8.28
N LYS A 140 3.85 -12.07 -7.92
CA LYS A 140 3.43 -13.49 -7.94
C LYS A 140 2.98 -14.00 -6.57
N ASP A 141 3.17 -13.21 -5.52
CA ASP A 141 2.65 -13.49 -4.19
C ASP A 141 1.16 -13.11 -4.13
N VAL A 142 0.29 -14.09 -3.97
CA VAL A 142 -1.16 -13.90 -3.94
C VAL A 142 -1.60 -13.06 -2.72
N LYS A 143 -0.95 -13.24 -1.57
CA LYS A 143 -1.28 -12.48 -0.36
C LYS A 143 -0.85 -11.03 -0.52
N PHE A 144 0.35 -10.81 -1.07
CA PHE A 144 0.82 -9.46 -1.34
C PHE A 144 -0.05 -8.77 -2.39
N ARG A 145 -0.39 -9.46 -3.47
CA ARG A 145 -1.32 -8.97 -4.50
C ARG A 145 -2.63 -8.45 -3.91
N THR A 146 -3.22 -9.16 -2.94
CA THR A 146 -4.45 -8.71 -2.28
C THR A 146 -4.23 -7.39 -1.54
N ALA A 147 -3.13 -7.23 -0.81
CA ALA A 147 -2.79 -5.99 -0.12
C ALA A 147 -2.55 -4.84 -1.12
N VAL A 148 -1.81 -5.11 -2.20
CA VAL A 148 -1.54 -4.15 -3.28
C VAL A 148 -2.84 -3.70 -3.95
N ILE A 149 -3.77 -4.61 -4.27
CA ILE A 149 -5.06 -4.25 -4.84
C ILE A 149 -5.87 -3.36 -3.89
N LYS A 150 -5.85 -3.64 -2.59
CA LYS A 150 -6.52 -2.79 -1.60
C LYS A 150 -5.93 -1.38 -1.57
N GLY A 151 -4.59 -1.26 -1.53
CA GLY A 151 -3.91 0.03 -1.58
C GLY A 151 -4.19 0.79 -2.89
N LYS A 152 -4.17 0.09 -4.03
CA LYS A 152 -4.55 0.65 -5.34
C LYS A 152 -5.93 1.31 -5.31
N THR A 153 -6.91 0.64 -4.73
CA THR A 153 -8.28 1.17 -4.62
C THR A 153 -8.35 2.42 -3.76
N ALA A 154 -7.64 2.44 -2.62
CA ALA A 154 -7.56 3.63 -1.77
C ALA A 154 -6.91 4.81 -2.51
N VAL A 155 -5.73 4.59 -3.10
CA VAL A 155 -4.99 5.61 -3.86
C VAL A 155 -5.83 6.18 -5.02
N ALA A 156 -6.59 5.33 -5.73
CA ALA A 156 -7.48 5.80 -6.78
C ALA A 156 -8.62 6.69 -6.25
N ALA A 157 -9.19 6.33 -5.10
CA ALA A 157 -10.23 7.13 -4.46
C ALA A 157 -9.68 8.49 -3.99
N HIS A 158 -8.53 8.50 -3.33
CA HIS A 158 -7.85 9.71 -2.87
C HIS A 158 -7.48 10.64 -4.03
N LYS A 159 -6.93 10.09 -5.12
CA LYS A 159 -6.65 10.86 -6.33
C LYS A 159 -7.90 11.60 -6.84
N ASN A 160 -9.02 10.89 -6.94
CA ASN A 160 -10.27 11.47 -7.46
C ASN A 160 -10.80 12.55 -6.50
N MET A 161 -10.78 12.28 -5.19
CA MET A 161 -11.13 13.28 -4.17
C MET A 161 -10.25 14.52 -4.29
N ALA A 162 -8.94 14.34 -4.45
CA ALA A 162 -7.99 15.43 -4.54
C ALA A 162 -8.25 16.29 -5.79
N TYR A 163 -8.47 15.63 -6.93
CA TYR A 163 -8.79 16.27 -8.19
C TYR A 163 -10.11 17.05 -8.15
N ASP A 164 -11.15 16.48 -7.55
CA ASP A 164 -12.46 17.11 -7.43
C ASP A 164 -12.46 18.30 -6.46
N LEU A 165 -11.67 18.23 -5.39
CA LEU A 165 -11.47 19.35 -4.47
C LEU A 165 -10.65 20.47 -5.11
N LYS A 166 -9.53 20.13 -5.76
CA LYS A 166 -8.68 21.10 -6.49
C LYS A 166 -9.50 21.97 -7.44
N LYS A 167 -10.46 21.39 -8.17
CA LYS A 167 -11.32 22.13 -9.11
C LYS A 167 -12.22 23.19 -8.47
N LYS A 168 -12.41 23.14 -7.15
CA LYS A 168 -13.32 24.01 -6.40
C LYS A 168 -12.58 25.10 -5.61
N LEU A 169 -11.24 25.13 -5.65
CA LEU A 169 -10.37 26.12 -5.00
C LEU A 169 -10.00 27.26 -5.96
#